data_AF-A0A934R2P1-F1
#
_entry.id   AF-A0A934R2P1-F1
#
_cell.length_a   1.000
_cell.length_b   1.000
_cell.length_c   1.000
_cell.angle_alpha   90.00
_cell.angle_beta   90.00
_cell.angle_gamma   90.00
#
_symmetry.space_group_name_H-M   'P 1'
#
loop_
_entity.id
_entity.type
_entity.pdbx_description
1 polymer ?
#
loop_
_entity_poly.entity_id
_entity_poly.type
_entity_poly.pdbx_seq_one_letter_code
_entity_poly.pdbx_strand_id
1 'polypeptide(L)'
;MMSGRTKFLILLGSLIGAGAAALHLMPVKQMPRTPDHGPGKNRGVSESATPVTGSSPVDLRKKPGGLPGERKGDIPDDITPDRAKTLMEDFFKRTAKLEERKAFASALIRKLCEAGFSDGAWEVIPEDRSHIRSAMLRDYFAHARLPQRDLLARIGDMNSEISDVFKGYLSRFSPADLAEVLTSPDLQNLVARMGRERAAQLQISRHAGEILGKQLADDPAANAAVIRTAEELKAKGLLSAAGYVSVVVRDRTLDAFQQWEKLKSVTPGKGEDREMIQDEKKETIRGMVQKNAPHTMDHLLRSTQPDRKRDIGSAVDHWLWDDPKAATDWYEKNLSRLVPADRDLITATYADEIIDSGDIERAQAWIERIQDPAAKEQASGKLAEMLEMRRRHEEEQKQKEAGK
;
A
#
# COMPACT_ATOMS: atom_id res chain seq x y z
N MET A 1 49.43 -23.82 26.12
CA MET A 1 48.65 -23.29 24.99
C MET A 1 47.41 -24.15 24.79
N MET A 2 46.33 -23.81 25.48
CA MET A 2 45.00 -24.41 25.31
C MET A 2 44.01 -23.27 25.50
N SER A 3 43.33 -22.86 24.44
CA SER A 3 42.29 -21.83 24.49
C SER A 3 40.94 -22.50 24.23
N GLY A 4 40.10 -22.47 25.26
CA GLY A 4 38.80 -23.10 25.33
C GLY A 4 37.76 -22.36 24.49
N ARG A 5 36.94 -23.16 23.79
CA ARG A 5 35.71 -22.76 23.11
C ARG A 5 34.62 -22.47 24.14
N THR A 6 34.04 -21.28 24.12
CA THR A 6 32.76 -20.99 24.80
C THR A 6 31.66 -20.98 23.75
N LYS A 7 30.75 -21.95 23.81
CA LYS A 7 29.49 -21.99 23.04
C LYS A 7 28.44 -21.22 23.83
N PHE A 8 27.79 -20.24 23.21
CA PHE A 8 26.54 -19.64 23.72
C PHE A 8 25.37 -20.27 22.98
N LEU A 9 24.48 -20.94 23.73
CA LEU A 9 23.19 -21.45 23.29
C LEU A 9 22.12 -20.47 23.79
N ILE A 10 21.37 -19.84 22.89
CA ILE A 10 20.18 -19.05 23.23
C ILE A 10 18.96 -19.89 22.83
N LEU A 11 18.24 -20.36 23.84
CA LEU A 11 16.89 -20.89 23.73
C LEU A 11 15.91 -19.71 23.84
N LEU A 12 15.11 -19.50 22.79
CA LEU A 12 13.95 -18.60 22.84
C LEU A 12 12.69 -19.44 22.59
N GLY A 13 12.02 -19.80 23.69
CA GLY A 13 10.67 -20.35 23.67
C GLY A 13 9.66 -19.23 23.44
N SER A 14 8.85 -19.37 22.39
CA SER A 14 7.70 -18.50 22.14
C SER A 14 6.44 -19.16 22.66
N LEU A 15 5.86 -18.56 23.70
CA LEU A 15 4.47 -18.74 24.11
C LEU A 15 3.60 -17.92 23.15
N ILE A 16 2.74 -18.57 22.37
CA ILE A 16 1.65 -17.91 21.65
C ILE A 16 0.35 -18.32 22.33
N GLY A 17 -0.33 -17.31 22.89
CA GLY A 17 -1.65 -17.45 23.50
C GLY A 17 -2.73 -17.67 22.43
N ALA A 18 -3.59 -18.63 22.69
CA ALA A 18 -4.76 -18.95 21.88
C ALA A 18 -5.83 -17.86 22.01
N GLY A 19 -6.07 -17.14 20.92
CA GLY A 19 -7.27 -16.34 20.71
C GLY A 19 -8.18 -17.08 19.73
N ALA A 20 -9.29 -17.62 20.22
CA ALA A 20 -10.27 -18.36 19.43
C ALA A 20 -11.02 -17.43 18.46
N ALA A 21 -10.79 -17.58 17.16
CA ALA A 21 -11.62 -17.01 16.11
C ALA A 21 -12.59 -18.08 15.59
N ALA A 22 -13.88 -17.91 15.89
CA ALA A 22 -14.93 -18.74 15.33
C ALA A 22 -15.19 -18.34 13.87
N LEU A 23 -14.66 -19.12 12.93
CA LEU A 23 -15.02 -19.04 11.51
C LEU A 23 -16.27 -19.90 11.27
N HIS A 24 -17.40 -19.25 11.03
CA HIS A 24 -18.56 -19.89 10.43
C HIS A 24 -18.31 -20.10 8.94
N LEU A 25 -18.13 -21.36 8.55
CA LEU A 25 -18.20 -21.81 7.16
C LEU A 25 -19.60 -21.51 6.61
N MET A 26 -19.70 -20.54 5.69
CA MET A 26 -20.89 -20.38 4.87
C MET A 26 -20.81 -21.33 3.66
N PRO A 27 -21.94 -21.91 3.21
CA PRO A 27 -21.98 -22.72 2.02
C PRO A 27 -21.74 -21.86 0.76
N VAL A 28 -20.83 -22.33 -0.09
CA VAL A 28 -20.53 -21.76 -1.40
C VAL A 28 -21.79 -21.82 -2.27
N LYS A 29 -22.42 -20.66 -2.46
CA LYS A 29 -23.52 -20.48 -3.41
C LYS A 29 -22.90 -20.30 -4.80
N GLN A 30 -23.16 -21.24 -5.71
CA GLN A 30 -22.81 -21.10 -7.12
C GLN A 30 -23.36 -19.78 -7.67
N MET A 31 -22.49 -18.91 -8.18
CA MET A 31 -22.91 -17.67 -8.84
C MET A 31 -23.43 -17.95 -10.26
N PRO A 32 -24.44 -17.19 -10.73
CA PRO A 32 -25.02 -17.37 -12.05
C PRO A 32 -24.09 -16.84 -13.15
N ARG A 33 -24.03 -17.60 -14.26
CA ARG A 33 -23.32 -17.26 -15.50
C ARG A 33 -23.79 -15.91 -16.07
N THR A 34 -22.85 -15.06 -16.44
CA THR A 34 -23.08 -13.81 -17.19
C THR A 34 -23.48 -14.08 -18.64
N PRO A 35 -24.26 -13.19 -19.27
CA PRO A 35 -24.68 -13.34 -20.65
C PRO A 35 -23.63 -12.82 -21.64
N ASP A 36 -23.63 -13.50 -22.78
CA ASP A 36 -22.88 -13.32 -24.00
C ASP A 36 -22.86 -11.85 -24.50
N HIS A 37 -21.67 -11.34 -24.85
CA HIS A 37 -21.49 -10.04 -25.49
C HIS A 37 -20.79 -10.24 -26.84
N GLY A 38 -21.60 -10.17 -27.90
CA GLY A 38 -21.14 -10.18 -29.28
C GLY A 38 -20.37 -8.91 -29.69
N PRO A 39 -19.61 -8.96 -30.81
CA PRO A 39 -18.65 -7.93 -31.15
C PRO A 39 -19.30 -6.68 -31.79
N GLY A 40 -19.04 -5.53 -31.17
CA GLY A 40 -19.43 -4.20 -31.67
C GLY A 40 -18.52 -3.70 -32.80
N LYS A 41 -19.15 -3.21 -33.86
CA LYS A 41 -18.57 -2.71 -35.11
C LYS A 41 -17.73 -1.44 -34.95
N ASN A 42 -16.62 -1.42 -35.68
CA ASN A 42 -15.83 -0.25 -36.07
C ASN A 42 -16.69 0.87 -36.70
N ARG A 43 -16.48 2.11 -36.25
CA ARG A 43 -16.70 3.32 -37.06
C ARG A 43 -15.53 4.26 -36.86
N GLY A 44 -14.78 4.47 -37.94
CA GLY A 44 -13.79 5.52 -38.03
C GLY A 44 -14.44 6.89 -38.12
N VAL A 45 -13.77 7.88 -37.54
CA VAL A 45 -13.87 9.28 -37.95
C VAL A 45 -12.44 9.82 -37.91
N SER A 46 -12.01 10.30 -39.07
CA SER A 46 -10.83 11.12 -39.31
C SER A 46 -11.29 12.57 -39.19
N GLU A 47 -10.55 13.45 -38.51
CA GLU A 47 -10.42 14.86 -38.92
C GLU A 47 -9.31 15.61 -38.17
N SER A 48 -8.36 16.10 -38.99
CA SER A 48 -7.63 17.37 -38.94
C SER A 48 -7.14 17.97 -37.61
N ALA A 49 -5.81 18.04 -37.52
CA ALA A 49 -5.06 18.88 -36.60
C ALA A 49 -4.89 20.33 -37.13
N THR A 50 -4.97 21.31 -36.23
CA THR A 50 -4.38 22.65 -36.37
C THR A 50 -3.60 23.00 -35.10
N PRO A 51 -2.45 23.68 -35.19
CA PRO A 51 -1.60 23.97 -34.04
C PRO A 51 -2.05 25.26 -33.36
N VAL A 52 -2.28 25.23 -32.05
CA VAL A 52 -2.41 26.44 -31.22
C VAL A 52 -1.20 26.52 -30.31
N THR A 53 -0.31 27.44 -30.65
CA THR A 53 0.77 27.96 -29.81
C THR A 53 0.19 28.92 -28.78
N GLY A 54 0.38 28.64 -27.49
CA GLY A 54 -0.07 29.53 -26.43
C GLY A 54 0.01 28.91 -25.03
N SER A 55 1.22 28.63 -24.55
CA SER A 55 1.45 28.18 -23.17
C SER A 55 1.41 29.38 -22.22
N SER A 56 0.29 29.58 -21.54
CA SER A 56 0.23 30.33 -20.28
C SER A 56 0.32 29.34 -19.10
N PRO A 57 0.98 29.71 -17.99
CA PRO A 57 1.16 28.84 -16.84
C PRO A 57 -0.19 28.55 -16.18
N VAL A 58 -0.52 27.28 -16.03
CA VAL A 58 -1.70 26.80 -15.30
C VAL A 58 -1.48 27.08 -13.82
N ASP A 59 -2.28 27.98 -13.25
CA ASP A 59 -2.34 28.22 -11.80
C ASP A 59 -2.99 27.00 -11.12
N LEU A 60 -2.15 26.08 -10.65
CA LEU A 60 -2.54 24.81 -10.00
C LEU A 60 -3.04 24.96 -8.55
N ARG A 61 -3.43 26.17 -8.11
CA ARG A 61 -4.09 26.38 -6.81
C ARG A 61 -5.56 25.95 -6.80
N LYS A 62 -5.89 24.77 -7.33
CA LYS A 62 -7.18 24.12 -7.05
C LYS A 62 -7.17 23.67 -5.59
N LYS A 63 -8.01 24.29 -4.75
CA LYS A 63 -8.30 23.84 -3.38
C LYS A 63 -8.55 22.32 -3.41
N PRO A 64 -7.83 21.50 -2.61
CA PRO A 64 -8.09 20.08 -2.56
C PRO A 64 -9.54 19.84 -2.14
N GLY A 65 -10.23 18.98 -2.88
CA GLY A 65 -11.64 18.65 -2.66
C GLY A 65 -11.88 18.17 -1.22
N GLY A 66 -12.90 18.76 -0.58
CA GLY A 66 -13.32 18.37 0.77
C GLY A 66 -13.71 16.90 0.81
N LEU A 67 -13.29 16.20 1.86
CA LEU A 67 -13.62 14.80 2.08
C LEU A 67 -15.15 14.62 2.22
N PRO A 68 -15.75 13.55 1.66
CA PRO A 68 -17.19 13.33 1.76
C PRO A 68 -17.55 12.97 3.20
N GLY A 69 -18.36 13.83 3.85
CA GLY A 69 -18.89 13.59 5.20
C GLY A 69 -18.66 14.70 6.22
N GLU A 70 -17.99 15.81 5.87
CA GLU A 70 -17.91 16.99 6.74
C GLU A 70 -19.32 17.62 6.91
N ARG A 71 -20.09 17.13 7.89
CA ARG A 71 -20.99 18.04 8.62
C ARG A 71 -20.08 19.02 9.32
N LYS A 72 -19.69 20.10 8.62
CA LYS A 72 -19.10 21.28 9.24
C LYS A 72 -20.12 21.72 10.29
N GLY A 73 -19.90 21.35 11.56
CA GLY A 73 -20.49 22.15 12.63
C GLY A 73 -20.11 23.59 12.32
N ASP A 74 -21.07 24.50 12.30
CA ASP A 74 -20.87 25.87 11.79
C ASP A 74 -19.72 26.56 12.55
N ILE A 75 -18.50 26.45 12.03
CA ILE A 75 -17.32 27.15 12.55
C ILE A 75 -17.46 28.59 12.04
N PRO A 76 -17.58 29.60 12.92
CA PRO A 76 -17.72 30.98 12.50
C PRO A 76 -16.53 31.47 11.68
N ASP A 77 -16.77 32.41 10.77
CA ASP A 77 -15.71 33.00 9.95
C ASP A 77 -14.75 33.90 10.77
N ASP A 78 -15.24 34.48 11.86
CA ASP A 78 -14.53 35.36 12.81
C ASP A 78 -13.89 34.59 13.98
N ILE A 79 -13.48 33.34 13.76
CA ILE A 79 -12.94 32.49 14.81
C ILE A 79 -11.68 33.09 15.47
N THR A 80 -11.68 33.13 16.80
CA THR A 80 -10.51 33.47 17.64
C THR A 80 -10.06 32.24 18.44
N PRO A 81 -8.82 32.21 18.97
CA PRO A 81 -8.33 31.08 19.78
C PRO A 81 -9.23 30.75 20.97
N ASP A 82 -9.69 31.76 21.72
CA ASP A 82 -10.59 31.56 22.86
C ASP A 82 -11.94 31.01 22.43
N ARG A 83 -12.49 31.54 21.32
CA ARG A 83 -13.75 31.04 20.77
C ARG A 83 -13.62 29.59 20.29
N ALA A 84 -12.49 29.23 19.70
CA ALA A 84 -12.21 27.86 19.27
C ALA A 84 -12.14 26.89 20.46
N LYS A 85 -11.52 27.27 21.59
CA LYS A 85 -11.52 26.46 22.83
C LYS A 85 -12.95 26.19 23.30
N THR A 86 -13.78 27.24 23.42
CA THR A 86 -15.19 27.09 23.81
C THR A 86 -15.98 26.19 22.86
N LEU A 87 -15.84 26.39 21.55
CA LEU A 87 -16.54 25.57 20.55
C LEU A 87 -16.10 24.10 20.60
N MET A 88 -14.80 23.84 20.77
CA MET A 88 -14.26 22.49 20.88
C MET A 88 -14.79 21.77 22.11
N GLU A 89 -14.78 22.42 23.27
CA GLU A 89 -15.34 21.87 24.51
C GLU A 89 -16.83 21.56 24.38
N ASP A 90 -17.61 22.50 23.85
CA ASP A 90 -19.05 22.33 23.65
C ASP A 90 -19.37 21.19 22.69
N PHE A 91 -18.63 21.10 21.58
CA PHE A 91 -18.79 20.00 20.63
C PHE A 91 -18.44 18.66 21.26
N PHE A 92 -17.36 18.59 22.03
CA PHE A 92 -16.91 17.33 22.64
C PHE A 92 -17.87 16.83 23.71
N LYS A 93 -18.54 17.73 24.45
CA LYS A 93 -19.60 17.37 25.41
C LYS A 93 -20.82 16.72 24.73
N ARG A 94 -21.16 17.15 23.51
CA ARG A 94 -22.39 16.72 22.80
C ARG A 94 -22.16 15.51 21.88
N THR A 95 -20.95 15.33 21.40
CA THR A 95 -20.61 14.29 20.41
C THR A 95 -19.72 13.25 21.06
N ALA A 96 -20.14 11.98 21.14
CA ALA A 96 -19.32 10.89 21.69
C ALA A 96 -18.37 10.24 20.66
N LYS A 97 -18.66 10.39 19.36
CA LYS A 97 -17.92 9.70 18.29
C LYS A 97 -16.56 10.34 18.05
N LEU A 98 -15.51 9.53 18.16
CA LEU A 98 -14.12 9.96 18.02
C LEU A 98 -13.82 10.63 16.66
N GLU A 99 -14.25 10.03 15.56
CA GLU A 99 -13.97 10.55 14.21
C GLU A 99 -14.65 11.92 13.96
N GLU A 100 -15.85 12.14 14.49
CA GLU A 100 -16.53 13.44 14.38
C GLU A 100 -15.81 14.51 15.20
N ARG A 101 -15.33 14.19 16.41
CA ARG A 101 -14.51 15.09 17.23
C ARG A 101 -13.20 15.47 16.54
N LYS A 102 -12.51 14.48 15.98
CA LYS A 102 -11.25 14.65 15.25
C LYS A 102 -11.43 15.57 14.05
N ALA A 103 -12.44 15.31 13.21
CA ALA A 103 -12.73 16.14 12.04
C ALA A 103 -13.05 17.59 12.42
N PHE A 104 -13.87 17.80 13.47
CA PHE A 104 -14.22 19.13 13.95
C PHE A 104 -13.01 19.91 14.49
N ALA A 105 -12.20 19.29 15.34
CA ALA A 105 -11.00 19.92 15.91
C ALA A 105 -9.96 20.26 14.82
N SER A 106 -9.73 19.36 13.88
CA SER A 106 -8.92 19.61 12.68
C SER A 106 -9.39 20.82 11.88
N ALA A 107 -10.70 20.91 11.62
CA ALA A 107 -11.29 22.03 10.88
C ALA A 107 -11.15 23.37 11.63
N LEU A 108 -11.29 23.37 12.96
CA LEU A 108 -11.07 24.55 13.80
C LEU A 108 -9.62 25.05 13.70
N ILE A 109 -8.64 24.15 13.84
CA ILE A 109 -7.23 24.49 13.74
C ILE A 109 -6.89 25.05 12.36
N ARG A 110 -7.37 24.40 11.28
CA ARG A 110 -7.23 24.91 9.92
C ARG A 110 -7.77 26.34 9.80
N LYS A 111 -8.99 26.58 10.29
CA LYS A 111 -9.65 27.89 10.20
C LYS A 111 -8.87 28.98 10.97
N LEU A 112 -8.38 28.68 12.18
CA LEU A 112 -7.54 29.60 12.94
C LEU A 112 -6.24 29.97 12.18
N CYS A 113 -5.55 28.97 11.63
CA CYS A 113 -4.35 29.20 10.83
C CYS A 113 -4.65 30.04 9.58
N GLU A 114 -5.75 29.77 8.87
CA GLU A 114 -6.19 30.53 7.70
C GLU A 114 -6.55 31.99 8.04
N ALA A 115 -7.11 32.22 9.23
CA ALA A 115 -7.40 33.55 9.78
C ALA A 115 -6.15 34.31 10.29
N GLY A 116 -4.97 33.68 10.25
CA GLY A 116 -3.70 34.28 10.66
C GLY A 116 -3.33 34.05 12.13
N PHE A 117 -4.15 33.34 12.91
CA PHE A 117 -3.89 33.03 14.31
C PHE A 117 -3.02 31.78 14.47
N SER A 118 -1.84 31.72 13.84
CA SER A 118 -1.00 30.51 13.91
C SER A 118 -0.52 30.23 15.35
N ASP A 119 -0.02 31.23 16.07
CA ASP A 119 0.40 31.01 17.47
C ASP A 119 -0.77 30.64 18.38
N GLY A 120 -1.91 31.33 18.23
CA GLY A 120 -3.13 30.97 18.96
C GLY A 120 -3.67 29.59 18.62
N ALA A 121 -3.59 29.14 17.36
CA ALA A 121 -3.97 27.80 16.96
C ALA A 121 -3.12 26.74 17.68
N TRP A 122 -1.81 26.98 17.81
CA TRP A 122 -0.92 26.09 18.54
C TRP A 122 -1.31 25.96 20.02
N GLU A 123 -1.66 27.06 20.68
CA GLU A 123 -2.12 27.08 22.08
C GLU A 123 -3.48 26.39 22.29
N VAL A 124 -4.27 26.20 21.23
CA VAL A 124 -5.54 25.46 21.27
C VAL A 124 -5.31 23.95 21.22
N ILE A 125 -4.18 23.49 20.68
CA ILE A 125 -3.89 22.06 20.56
C ILE A 125 -3.56 21.50 21.96
N PRO A 126 -4.38 20.59 22.51
CA PRO A 126 -4.19 20.09 23.86
C PRO A 126 -2.94 19.20 23.93
N GLU A 127 -2.24 19.15 25.07
CA GLU A 127 -0.98 18.42 25.23
C GLU A 127 -1.13 16.88 25.28
N ASP A 128 -2.37 16.38 25.40
CA ASP A 128 -2.64 14.94 25.53
C ASP A 128 -2.32 14.20 24.23
N ARG A 129 -1.65 13.05 24.34
CA ARG A 129 -1.28 12.20 23.20
C ARG A 129 -2.47 11.39 22.67
N SER A 130 -3.49 12.08 22.16
CA SER A 130 -4.67 11.47 21.57
C SER A 130 -4.65 11.52 20.04
N HIS A 131 -5.45 10.64 19.42
CA HIS A 131 -5.69 10.68 17.97
C HIS A 131 -6.31 12.00 17.48
N ILE A 132 -6.98 12.75 18.37
CA ILE A 132 -7.51 14.09 18.09
C ILE A 132 -6.35 15.07 17.95
N ARG A 133 -5.43 15.09 18.93
CA ARG A 133 -4.22 15.94 18.89
C ARG A 133 -3.41 15.68 17.62
N SER A 134 -3.17 14.43 17.24
CA SER A 134 -2.40 14.10 16.03
C SER A 134 -3.05 14.67 14.75
N ALA A 135 -4.40 14.67 14.67
CA ALA A 135 -5.10 15.28 13.54
C ALA A 135 -5.02 16.80 13.55
N MET A 136 -5.17 17.43 14.72
CA MET A 136 -4.99 18.87 14.91
C MET A 136 -3.59 19.32 14.52
N LEU A 137 -2.55 18.60 14.96
CA LEU A 137 -1.16 18.88 14.59
C LEU A 137 -0.93 18.77 13.09
N ARG A 138 -1.46 17.72 12.44
CA ARG A 138 -1.35 17.58 10.99
C ARG A 138 -1.94 18.79 10.25
N ASP A 139 -3.14 19.24 10.61
CA ASP A 139 -3.76 20.42 10.00
C ASP A 139 -3.03 21.73 10.38
N TYR A 140 -2.53 21.83 11.61
CA TYR A 140 -1.69 22.94 12.02
C TYR A 140 -0.47 23.09 11.12
N PHE A 141 0.33 22.03 10.97
CA PHE A 141 1.54 22.09 10.14
C PHE A 141 1.22 22.27 8.65
N ALA A 142 0.06 21.81 8.17
CA ALA A 142 -0.38 22.05 6.80
C ALA A 142 -0.77 23.52 6.52
N HIS A 143 -1.30 24.24 7.51
CA HIS A 143 -1.96 25.54 7.28
C HIS A 143 -1.32 26.74 8.02
N ALA A 144 -0.51 26.51 9.05
CA ALA A 144 0.10 27.59 9.84
C ALA A 144 0.94 28.52 8.97
N ARG A 145 0.76 29.84 9.10
CA ARG A 145 1.49 30.85 8.33
C ARG A 145 2.72 31.33 9.08
N LEU A 146 3.62 30.39 9.38
CA LEU A 146 4.90 30.65 10.05
C LEU A 146 6.07 30.43 9.09
N PRO A 147 7.23 31.08 9.33
CA PRO A 147 8.48 30.75 8.66
C PRO A 147 8.82 29.26 8.80
N GLN A 148 9.44 28.68 7.76
CA GLN A 148 9.82 27.26 7.75
C GLN A 148 10.66 26.86 8.96
N ARG A 149 11.64 27.69 9.33
CA ARG A 149 12.52 27.46 10.48
C ARG A 149 11.73 27.31 11.78
N ASP A 150 10.69 28.11 11.98
CA ASP A 150 9.88 28.09 13.20
C ASP A 150 8.99 26.85 13.25
N LEU A 151 8.47 26.41 12.10
CA LEU A 151 7.75 25.15 12.01
C LEU A 151 8.68 23.98 12.34
N LEU A 152 9.84 23.88 11.69
CA LEU A 152 10.81 22.81 11.91
C LEU A 152 11.30 22.78 13.37
N ALA A 153 11.48 23.95 14.00
CA ALA A 153 11.81 24.02 15.43
C ALA A 153 10.73 23.34 16.28
N ARG A 154 9.44 23.61 16.04
CA ARG A 154 8.33 22.96 16.76
C ARG A 154 8.25 21.45 16.50
N ILE A 155 8.63 20.98 15.31
CA ILE A 155 8.70 19.53 15.03
C ILE A 155 9.80 18.86 15.88
N GLY A 156 10.93 19.54 16.06
CA GLY A 156 12.09 19.01 16.80
C GLY A 156 11.82 18.67 18.25
N ASP A 157 10.79 19.27 18.85
CA ASP A 157 10.39 19.01 20.23
C ASP A 157 9.40 17.83 20.36
N MET A 158 9.02 17.19 19.24
CA MET A 158 8.04 16.12 19.20
C MET A 158 8.66 14.73 19.12
N ASN A 159 8.07 13.77 19.85
CA ASN A 159 8.60 12.40 19.92
C ASN A 159 7.66 11.31 19.37
N SER A 160 6.34 11.38 19.63
CA SER A 160 5.39 10.32 19.26
C SER A 160 4.48 10.66 18.08
N GLU A 161 4.38 11.93 17.71
CA GLU A 161 3.40 12.45 16.73
C GLU A 161 4.05 12.85 15.41
N ILE A 162 5.33 12.50 15.27
CA ILE A 162 6.20 13.00 14.21
C ILE A 162 5.72 12.62 12.80
N SER A 163 5.08 11.46 12.66
CA SER A 163 4.50 11.00 11.39
C SER A 163 3.42 11.97 10.90
N ASP A 164 2.38 12.22 11.72
CA ASP A 164 1.29 13.13 11.35
C ASP A 164 1.76 14.58 11.14
N VAL A 165 2.76 15.00 11.91
CA VAL A 165 3.36 16.32 11.83
C VAL A 165 4.14 16.51 10.52
N PHE A 166 4.99 15.54 10.14
CA PHE A 166 5.65 15.58 8.83
C PHE A 166 4.66 15.49 7.69
N LYS A 167 3.61 14.68 7.82
CA LYS A 167 2.53 14.63 6.83
C LYS A 167 1.88 15.99 6.62
N GLY A 168 1.58 16.71 7.71
CA GLY A 168 1.09 18.09 7.66
C GLY A 168 2.09 19.03 7.01
N TYR A 169 3.32 19.05 7.51
CA TYR A 169 4.39 19.92 7.03
C TYR A 169 4.68 19.73 5.54
N LEU A 170 4.84 18.49 5.07
CA LEU A 170 5.14 18.20 3.68
C LEU A 170 3.97 18.54 2.75
N SER A 171 2.72 18.49 3.24
CA SER A 171 1.53 18.81 2.42
C SER A 171 1.44 20.29 2.00
N ARG A 172 2.30 21.15 2.56
CA ARG A 172 2.42 22.57 2.19
C ARG A 172 3.07 22.79 0.83
N PHE A 173 3.81 21.79 0.35
CA PHE A 173 4.70 21.93 -0.80
C PHE A 173 4.10 21.29 -2.03
N SER A 174 4.33 21.89 -3.19
CA SER A 174 4.00 21.25 -4.45
C SER A 174 4.96 20.06 -4.71
N PRO A 175 4.59 19.11 -5.58
CA PRO A 175 5.51 18.06 -6.02
C PRO A 175 6.88 18.59 -6.47
N ALA A 176 6.90 19.70 -7.21
CA ALA A 176 8.13 20.30 -7.72
C ALA A 176 9.05 20.79 -6.58
N ASP A 177 8.46 21.31 -5.50
CA ASP A 177 9.20 21.87 -4.37
C ASP A 177 9.66 20.79 -3.38
N LEU A 178 9.05 19.59 -3.40
CA LEU A 178 9.39 18.52 -2.46
C LEU A 178 10.88 18.16 -2.51
N ALA A 179 11.50 18.13 -3.69
CA ALA A 179 12.93 17.82 -3.80
C ALA A 179 13.79 18.82 -3.05
N GLU A 180 13.52 20.11 -3.21
CA GLU A 180 14.24 21.18 -2.53
C GLU A 180 14.07 21.06 -1.01
N VAL A 181 12.82 20.92 -0.54
CA VAL A 181 12.50 20.80 0.89
C VAL A 181 13.16 19.58 1.52
N LEU A 182 13.08 18.42 0.85
CA LEU A 182 13.66 17.17 1.32
C LEU A 182 15.19 17.23 1.40
N THR A 183 15.84 18.03 0.56
CA THR A 183 17.30 18.28 0.62
C THR A 183 17.69 19.49 1.46
N SER A 184 16.73 20.24 2.01
CA SER A 184 17.03 21.48 2.70
C SER A 184 17.91 21.23 3.94
N PRO A 185 18.95 22.04 4.18
CA PRO A 185 19.81 21.88 5.34
C PRO A 185 19.02 21.89 6.66
N ASP A 186 17.97 22.70 6.75
CA ASP A 186 17.14 22.80 7.95
C ASP A 186 16.41 21.49 8.27
N LEU A 187 15.81 20.84 7.26
CA LEU A 187 15.14 19.55 7.48
C LEU A 187 16.16 18.46 7.79
N GLN A 188 17.30 18.43 7.10
CA GLN A 188 18.37 17.46 7.36
C GLN A 188 18.93 17.60 8.78
N ASN A 189 19.17 18.83 9.23
CA ASN A 189 19.59 19.12 10.60
C ASN A 189 18.55 18.70 11.64
N LEU A 190 17.26 18.91 11.35
CA LEU A 190 16.18 18.42 12.20
C LEU A 190 16.20 16.89 12.30
N VAL A 191 16.28 16.19 11.16
CA VAL A 191 16.35 14.72 11.11
C VAL A 191 17.54 14.18 11.91
N ALA A 192 18.71 14.78 11.76
CA ALA A 192 19.91 14.40 12.53
C ALA A 192 19.73 14.62 14.04
N ARG A 193 19.17 15.77 14.45
CA ARG A 193 18.97 16.12 15.87
C ARG A 193 18.03 15.17 16.62
N MET A 194 17.09 14.54 15.93
CA MET A 194 16.13 13.64 16.57
C MET A 194 16.72 12.29 17.00
N GLY A 195 17.98 12.00 16.64
CA GLY A 195 18.67 10.75 17.01
C GLY A 195 18.02 9.48 16.42
N ARG A 196 17.07 9.64 15.50
CA ARG A 196 16.27 8.58 14.86
C ARG A 196 16.20 8.78 13.35
N GLU A 197 17.32 9.21 12.77
CA GLU A 197 17.46 9.61 11.37
C GLU A 197 16.78 8.63 10.41
N ARG A 198 17.06 7.32 10.52
CA ARG A 198 16.46 6.31 9.64
C ARG A 198 14.93 6.23 9.75
N ALA A 199 14.38 6.28 10.96
CA ALA A 199 12.93 6.17 11.16
C ALA A 199 12.22 7.45 10.69
N ALA A 200 12.79 8.63 10.99
CA ALA A 200 12.29 9.90 10.49
C ALA A 200 12.35 9.98 8.96
N GLN A 201 13.48 9.59 8.36
CA GLN A 201 13.65 9.53 6.90
C GLN A 201 12.62 8.62 6.24
N LEU A 202 12.33 7.47 6.84
CA LEU A 202 11.30 6.55 6.34
C LEU A 202 9.90 7.18 6.37
N GLN A 203 9.55 7.87 7.46
CA GLN A 203 8.25 8.56 7.58
C GLN A 203 8.13 9.71 6.59
N ILE A 204 9.15 10.56 6.50
CA ILE A 204 9.25 11.66 5.52
C ILE A 204 9.05 11.11 4.10
N SER A 205 9.79 10.06 3.75
CA SER A 205 9.69 9.38 2.46
C SER A 205 8.28 8.86 2.19
N ARG A 206 7.68 8.14 3.14
CA ARG A 206 6.32 7.59 3.00
C ARG A 206 5.31 8.71 2.72
N HIS A 207 5.38 9.80 3.46
CA HIS A 207 4.48 10.93 3.28
C HIS A 207 4.74 11.70 1.98
N ALA A 208 5.99 11.83 1.54
CA ALA A 208 6.30 12.36 0.22
C ALA A 208 5.65 11.53 -0.89
N GLY A 209 5.73 10.19 -0.82
CA GLY A 209 5.02 9.29 -1.73
C GLY A 209 3.49 9.46 -1.68
N GLU A 210 2.91 9.59 -0.48
CA GLU A 210 1.47 9.86 -0.33
C GLU A 210 1.05 11.19 -0.97
N ILE A 211 1.85 12.25 -0.81
CA ILE A 211 1.57 13.57 -1.39
C ILE A 211 1.64 13.52 -2.91
N LEU A 212 2.69 12.93 -3.46
CA LEU A 212 2.83 12.72 -4.90
C LEU A 212 1.65 11.92 -5.46
N GLY A 213 1.28 10.81 -4.81
CA GLY A 213 0.16 9.98 -5.23
C GLY A 213 -1.20 10.70 -5.20
N LYS A 214 -1.38 11.72 -4.35
CA LYS A 214 -2.61 12.54 -4.31
C LYS A 214 -2.69 13.57 -5.43
N GLN A 215 -1.56 13.90 -6.06
CA GLN A 215 -1.47 14.86 -7.16
C GLN A 215 -1.70 14.20 -8.51
N LEU A 216 -1.77 12.87 -8.54
CA LEU A 216 -2.17 12.13 -9.73
C LEU A 216 -3.61 12.50 -10.09
N ALA A 217 -3.80 12.84 -11.36
CA ALA A 217 -5.06 13.23 -11.97
C ALA A 217 -5.44 12.24 -13.07
N ASP A 218 -6.61 12.44 -13.69
CA ASP A 218 -7.02 11.70 -14.89
C ASP A 218 -6.35 12.27 -16.17
N ASP A 219 -5.17 12.88 -16.04
CA ASP A 219 -4.39 13.48 -17.13
C ASP A 219 -2.98 12.83 -17.19
N PRO A 220 -2.68 12.04 -18.24
CA PRO A 220 -1.37 11.40 -18.40
C PRO A 220 -0.20 12.38 -18.43
N ALA A 221 -0.37 13.58 -18.99
CA ALA A 221 0.72 14.55 -19.11
C ALA A 221 1.10 15.14 -17.73
N ALA A 222 0.09 15.46 -16.91
CA ALA A 222 0.29 15.89 -15.54
C ALA A 222 0.94 14.77 -14.69
N ASN A 223 0.47 13.53 -14.83
CA ASN A 223 0.99 12.39 -14.07
C ASN A 223 2.45 12.07 -14.43
N ALA A 224 2.82 12.21 -15.71
CA ALA A 224 4.20 12.01 -16.14
C ALA A 224 5.19 12.93 -15.39
N ALA A 225 4.80 14.17 -15.08
CA ALA A 225 5.63 15.06 -14.27
C ALA A 225 5.77 14.58 -12.82
N VAL A 226 4.66 14.14 -12.19
CA VAL A 226 4.66 13.59 -10.83
C VAL A 226 5.51 12.32 -10.73
N ILE A 227 5.39 11.41 -11.71
CA ILE A 227 6.17 10.18 -11.76
C ILE A 227 7.65 10.49 -11.95
N ARG A 228 8.02 11.43 -12.83
CA ARG A 228 9.41 11.87 -13.00
C ARG A 228 9.98 12.43 -11.70
N THR A 229 9.22 13.26 -10.98
CA THR A 229 9.63 13.74 -9.66
C THR A 229 9.84 12.57 -8.68
N ALA A 230 8.95 11.59 -8.65
CA ALA A 230 9.11 10.41 -7.79
C ALA A 230 10.37 9.60 -8.15
N GLU A 231 10.67 9.42 -9.43
CA GLU A 231 11.89 8.76 -9.93
C GLU A 231 13.15 9.52 -9.50
N GLU A 232 13.17 10.85 -9.62
CA GLU A 232 14.29 11.70 -9.20
C GLU A 232 14.51 11.64 -7.68
N LEU A 233 13.44 11.72 -6.88
CA LEU A 233 13.54 11.62 -5.42
C LEU A 233 14.04 10.24 -4.99
N LYS A 234 13.58 9.18 -5.65
CA LYS A 234 14.07 7.81 -5.40
C LYS A 234 15.55 7.69 -5.73
N ALA A 235 15.99 8.21 -6.89
CA ALA A 235 17.40 8.18 -7.29
C ALA A 235 18.31 8.92 -6.32
N LYS A 236 17.81 9.99 -5.68
CA LYS A 236 18.51 10.75 -4.63
C LYS A 236 18.42 10.11 -3.23
N GLY A 237 17.69 9.00 -3.07
CA GLY A 237 17.46 8.37 -1.76
C GLY A 237 16.52 9.14 -0.83
N LEU A 238 15.78 10.11 -1.36
CA LEU A 238 14.82 10.94 -0.61
C LEU A 238 13.41 10.33 -0.58
N LEU A 239 13.12 9.45 -1.55
CA LEU A 239 11.92 8.63 -1.58
C LEU A 239 12.34 7.15 -1.51
N SER A 240 11.73 6.41 -0.59
CA SER A 240 11.92 4.99 -0.43
C SER A 240 11.34 4.24 -1.62
N ALA A 241 11.82 3.02 -1.82
CA ALA A 241 11.27 2.12 -2.83
C ALA A 241 9.75 1.93 -2.65
N ALA A 242 9.31 1.78 -1.39
CA ALA A 242 7.92 1.64 -0.99
C ALA A 242 7.10 2.90 -1.37
N GLY A 243 7.59 4.10 -1.03
CA GLY A 243 6.95 5.36 -1.41
C GLY A 243 6.81 5.51 -2.93
N TYR A 244 7.86 5.17 -3.69
CA TYR A 244 7.84 5.19 -5.16
C TYR A 244 6.81 4.21 -5.74
N VAL A 245 6.78 2.96 -5.26
CA VAL A 245 5.81 1.95 -5.71
C VAL A 245 4.39 2.44 -5.50
N SER A 246 4.09 3.02 -4.34
CA SER A 246 2.76 3.56 -4.05
C SER A 246 2.33 4.68 -5.00
N VAL A 247 3.26 5.52 -5.47
CA VAL A 247 2.95 6.54 -6.48
C VAL A 247 2.63 5.89 -7.83
N VAL A 248 3.46 4.94 -8.29
CA VAL A 248 3.28 4.28 -9.59
C VAL A 248 1.96 3.51 -9.67
N VAL A 249 1.61 2.73 -8.65
CA VAL A 249 0.37 1.92 -8.66
C VAL A 249 -0.89 2.79 -8.59
N ARG A 250 -0.82 3.97 -7.97
CA ARG A 250 -1.94 4.93 -7.93
C ARG A 250 -2.17 5.65 -9.25
N ASP A 251 -1.22 5.61 -10.18
CA ASP A 251 -1.37 6.25 -11.48
C ASP A 251 -2.29 5.43 -12.37
N ARG A 252 -3.57 5.84 -12.40
CA ARG A 252 -4.64 5.21 -13.18
C ARG A 252 -4.52 5.47 -14.68
N THR A 253 -3.63 6.37 -15.10
CA THR A 253 -3.36 6.62 -16.52
C THR A 253 -2.38 5.60 -17.11
N LEU A 254 -1.66 4.88 -16.24
CA LEU A 254 -0.84 3.75 -16.61
C LEU A 254 -1.66 2.46 -16.54
N ASP A 255 -1.54 1.63 -17.57
CA ASP A 255 -2.02 0.26 -17.48
C ASP A 255 -1.08 -0.62 -16.64
N ALA A 256 -1.54 -1.81 -16.26
CA ALA A 256 -0.79 -2.72 -15.41
C ALA A 256 0.57 -3.14 -16.00
N PHE A 257 0.72 -3.20 -17.33
CA PHE A 257 2.02 -3.50 -17.96
C PHE A 257 2.96 -2.30 -17.87
N GLN A 258 2.46 -1.09 -18.07
CA GLN A 258 3.25 0.14 -17.90
C GLN A 258 3.67 0.36 -16.44
N GLN A 259 2.78 0.07 -15.48
CA GLN A 259 3.11 0.05 -14.06
C GLN A 259 4.21 -0.99 -13.79
N TRP A 260 4.06 -2.21 -14.30
CA TRP A 260 5.08 -3.27 -14.14
C TRP A 260 6.45 -2.87 -14.67
N GLU A 261 6.53 -2.25 -15.85
CA GLU A 261 7.79 -1.78 -16.43
C GLU A 261 8.54 -0.82 -15.50
N LYS A 262 7.81 0.01 -14.74
CA LYS A 262 8.36 0.93 -13.74
C LYS A 262 8.73 0.23 -12.42
N LEU A 263 8.06 -0.86 -12.08
CA LEU A 263 8.22 -1.57 -10.80
C LEU A 263 9.20 -2.74 -10.85
N LYS A 264 9.45 -3.35 -12.01
CA LYS A 264 10.21 -4.60 -12.12
C LYS A 264 11.63 -4.53 -11.59
N SER A 265 12.28 -3.37 -11.67
CA SER A 265 13.64 -3.11 -11.16
C SER A 265 13.67 -2.58 -9.73
N VAL A 266 12.52 -2.40 -9.08
CA VAL A 266 12.46 -1.92 -7.70
C VAL A 266 12.79 -3.08 -6.78
N THR A 267 14.02 -3.08 -6.27
CA THR A 267 14.45 -4.04 -5.25
C THR A 267 13.77 -3.69 -3.92
N PRO A 268 13.07 -4.64 -3.28
CA PRO A 268 12.52 -4.42 -1.96
C PRO A 268 13.64 -4.15 -0.95
N GLY A 269 13.40 -3.24 -0.01
CA GLY A 269 14.26 -3.06 1.16
C GLY A 269 14.21 -4.26 2.11
N LYS A 270 14.62 -4.05 3.36
CA LYS A 270 14.36 -4.99 4.46
C LYS A 270 13.19 -4.49 5.31
N GLY A 271 12.45 -5.40 5.96
CA GLY A 271 11.36 -5.06 6.88
C GLY A 271 10.05 -4.74 6.17
N GLU A 272 9.23 -3.86 6.77
CA GLU A 272 7.87 -3.50 6.30
C GLU A 272 7.83 -3.02 4.83
N ASP A 273 8.85 -2.26 4.38
CA ASP A 273 8.95 -1.82 2.99
C ASP A 273 8.94 -3.00 2.00
N ARG A 274 9.47 -4.16 2.40
CA ARG A 274 9.52 -5.33 1.53
C ARG A 274 8.13 -5.89 1.26
N GLU A 275 7.35 -6.09 2.31
CA GLU A 275 6.00 -6.66 2.23
C GLU A 275 5.08 -5.76 1.41
N MET A 276 5.07 -4.46 1.72
CA MET A 276 4.27 -3.49 0.97
C MET A 276 4.63 -3.46 -0.52
N ILE A 277 5.92 -3.48 -0.88
CA ILE A 277 6.34 -3.54 -2.29
C ILE A 277 5.89 -4.84 -2.95
N GLN A 278 5.96 -5.96 -2.23
CA GLN A 278 5.56 -7.27 -2.75
C GLN A 278 4.06 -7.32 -3.00
N ASP A 279 3.24 -6.81 -2.09
CA ASP A 279 1.78 -6.77 -2.22
C ASP A 279 1.36 -5.89 -3.41
N GLU A 280 1.93 -4.70 -3.54
CA GLU A 280 1.64 -3.79 -4.65
C GLU A 280 2.09 -4.38 -6.01
N LYS A 281 3.22 -5.10 -6.04
CA LYS A 281 3.64 -5.85 -7.24
C LYS A 281 2.69 -7.01 -7.53
N LYS A 282 2.18 -7.72 -6.52
CA LYS A 282 1.18 -8.79 -6.68
C LYS A 282 -0.10 -8.23 -7.31
N GLU A 283 -0.63 -7.11 -6.80
CA GLU A 283 -1.80 -6.46 -7.39
C GLU A 283 -1.54 -5.93 -8.81
N THR A 284 -0.34 -5.43 -9.10
CA THR A 284 0.05 -5.06 -10.47
C THR A 284 0.01 -6.27 -11.40
N ILE A 285 0.58 -7.41 -10.97
CA ILE A 285 0.58 -8.67 -11.73
C ILE A 285 -0.85 -9.15 -11.96
N ARG A 286 -1.73 -9.07 -10.96
CA ARG A 286 -3.15 -9.37 -11.10
C ARG A 286 -3.78 -8.53 -12.21
N GLY A 287 -3.54 -7.22 -12.23
CA GLY A 287 -4.00 -6.34 -13.31
C GLY A 287 -3.47 -6.74 -14.69
N MET A 288 -2.22 -7.21 -14.78
CA MET A 288 -1.66 -7.73 -16.03
C MET A 288 -2.36 -9.02 -16.48
N VAL A 289 -2.61 -9.95 -15.55
CA VAL A 289 -3.33 -11.22 -15.81
C VAL A 289 -4.75 -10.94 -16.33
N GLN A 290 -5.50 -10.08 -15.64
CA GLN A 290 -6.85 -9.68 -16.04
C GLN A 290 -6.90 -9.02 -17.42
N LYS A 291 -5.84 -8.28 -17.79
CA LYS A 291 -5.75 -7.65 -19.11
C LYS A 291 -5.37 -8.66 -20.20
N ASN A 292 -4.35 -9.50 -19.96
CA ASN A 292 -3.89 -10.53 -20.89
C ASN A 292 -2.97 -11.55 -20.19
N ALA A 293 -3.56 -12.62 -19.65
CA ALA A 293 -2.83 -13.63 -18.89
C ALA A 293 -1.73 -14.37 -19.70
N PRO A 294 -1.97 -14.83 -20.95
CA PRO A 294 -0.90 -15.43 -21.76
C PRO A 294 0.28 -14.47 -21.98
N HIS A 295 0.03 -13.19 -22.27
CA HIS A 295 1.09 -12.20 -22.44
C HIS A 295 1.84 -11.93 -21.13
N THR A 296 1.13 -11.89 -20.01
CA THR A 296 1.73 -11.74 -18.66
C THR A 296 2.70 -12.89 -18.37
N MET A 297 2.29 -14.13 -18.59
CA MET A 297 3.17 -15.29 -18.39
C MET A 297 4.39 -15.24 -19.30
N ASP A 298 4.19 -14.96 -20.58
CA ASP A 298 5.28 -14.79 -21.55
C ASP A 298 6.27 -13.69 -21.13
N HIS A 299 5.77 -12.62 -20.53
CA HIS A 299 6.55 -11.49 -20.05
C HIS A 299 7.36 -11.88 -18.80
N LEU A 300 6.72 -12.50 -17.81
CA LEU A 300 7.36 -12.90 -16.54
C LEU A 300 8.37 -14.03 -16.73
N LEU A 301 8.09 -15.00 -17.60
CA LEU A 301 9.02 -16.10 -17.91
C LEU A 301 10.33 -15.59 -18.54
N ARG A 302 10.30 -14.47 -19.27
CA ARG A 302 11.49 -13.83 -19.85
C ARG A 302 12.22 -12.90 -18.89
N SER A 303 11.64 -12.60 -17.74
CA SER A 303 12.25 -11.73 -16.73
C SER A 303 13.54 -12.34 -16.19
N THR A 304 14.54 -11.50 -15.91
CA THR A 304 15.78 -11.88 -15.21
C THR A 304 15.82 -11.38 -13.77
N GLN A 305 14.68 -10.86 -13.27
CA GLN A 305 14.60 -10.27 -11.94
C GLN A 305 14.78 -11.33 -10.84
N PRO A 306 15.40 -10.99 -9.69
CA PRO A 306 15.59 -11.93 -8.59
C PRO A 306 14.29 -12.54 -8.05
N ASP A 307 13.20 -11.76 -8.13
CA ASP A 307 11.88 -12.14 -7.65
C ASP A 307 11.03 -12.93 -8.65
N ARG A 308 11.58 -13.25 -9.83
CA ARG A 308 10.87 -13.89 -10.94
C ARG A 308 10.02 -15.10 -10.51
N LYS A 309 10.55 -15.98 -9.65
CA LYS A 309 9.80 -17.16 -9.20
C LYS A 309 8.52 -16.78 -8.44
N ARG A 310 8.61 -15.79 -7.55
CA ARG A 310 7.45 -15.28 -6.81
C ARG A 310 6.46 -14.63 -7.76
N ASP A 311 6.95 -13.79 -8.67
CA ASP A 311 6.11 -13.05 -9.60
C ASP A 311 5.36 -14.00 -10.56
N ILE A 312 6.00 -15.08 -11.04
CA ILE A 312 5.35 -16.15 -11.80
C ILE A 312 4.28 -16.86 -10.95
N GLY A 313 4.61 -17.23 -9.70
CA GLY A 313 3.66 -17.85 -8.79
C GLY A 313 2.42 -16.99 -8.59
N SER A 314 2.58 -15.69 -8.35
CA SER A 314 1.45 -14.75 -8.23
C SER A 314 0.61 -14.64 -9.50
N ALA A 315 1.23 -14.68 -10.69
CA ALA A 315 0.49 -14.65 -11.95
C ALA A 315 -0.35 -15.92 -12.15
N VAL A 316 0.22 -17.09 -11.82
CA VAL A 316 -0.49 -18.37 -11.91
C VAL A 316 -1.64 -18.43 -10.90
N ASP A 317 -1.39 -18.05 -9.65
CA ASP A 317 -2.38 -17.92 -8.57
C ASP A 317 -3.59 -17.10 -9.03
N HIS A 318 -3.35 -15.87 -9.49
CA HIS A 318 -4.44 -15.01 -9.98
C HIS A 318 -5.14 -15.56 -11.23
N TRP A 319 -4.41 -16.19 -12.15
CA TRP A 319 -5.03 -16.76 -13.35
C TRP A 319 -5.90 -17.98 -13.00
N LEU A 320 -5.46 -18.82 -12.07
CA LEU A 320 -6.25 -19.95 -11.58
C LEU A 320 -7.54 -19.49 -10.89
N TRP A 321 -7.46 -18.40 -10.14
CA TRP A 321 -8.63 -17.82 -9.47
C TRP A 321 -9.62 -17.20 -10.48
N ASP A 322 -9.13 -16.49 -11.49
CA ASP A 322 -9.96 -15.81 -12.50
C ASP A 322 -10.55 -16.78 -13.56
N ASP A 323 -9.72 -17.67 -14.14
CA ASP A 323 -10.11 -18.67 -15.15
C ASP A 323 -9.22 -19.93 -15.07
N PRO A 324 -9.55 -20.90 -14.20
CA PRO A 324 -8.71 -22.08 -13.97
C PRO A 324 -8.61 -22.98 -15.19
N LYS A 325 -9.63 -22.97 -16.06
CA LYS A 325 -9.62 -23.78 -17.29
C LYS A 325 -8.64 -23.19 -18.28
N ALA A 326 -8.72 -21.89 -18.57
CA ALA A 326 -7.80 -21.25 -19.50
C ALA A 326 -6.34 -21.31 -19.02
N ALA A 327 -6.11 -21.16 -17.70
CA ALA A 327 -4.79 -21.35 -17.12
C ALA A 327 -4.25 -22.76 -17.41
N THR A 328 -5.05 -23.80 -17.11
CA THR A 328 -4.66 -25.21 -17.32
C THR A 328 -4.39 -25.49 -18.79
N ASP A 329 -5.30 -25.07 -19.69
CA ASP A 329 -5.16 -25.24 -21.14
C ASP A 329 -3.88 -24.57 -21.65
N TRP A 330 -3.56 -23.37 -21.16
CA TRP A 330 -2.32 -22.68 -21.50
C TRP A 330 -1.08 -23.43 -21.01
N TYR A 331 -1.10 -23.93 -19.78
CA TYR A 331 0.03 -24.68 -19.21
C TYR A 331 0.31 -25.95 -20.00
N GLU A 332 -0.73 -26.75 -20.29
CA GLU A 332 -0.59 -27.99 -21.07
C GLU A 332 -0.06 -27.71 -22.48
N LYS A 333 -0.57 -26.67 -23.14
CA LYS A 333 -0.12 -26.27 -24.48
C LYS A 333 1.33 -25.79 -24.51
N ASN A 334 1.83 -25.18 -23.43
CA ASN A 334 3.19 -24.63 -23.37
C ASN A 334 4.17 -25.52 -22.62
N LEU A 335 3.74 -26.66 -22.09
CA LEU A 335 4.53 -27.55 -21.24
C LEU A 335 5.90 -27.92 -21.84
N SER A 336 5.93 -28.21 -23.15
CA SER A 336 7.15 -28.60 -23.87
C SER A 336 8.13 -27.44 -24.11
N ARG A 337 7.67 -26.19 -23.97
CA ARG A 337 8.47 -24.97 -24.17
C ARG A 337 9.03 -24.40 -22.87
N LEU A 338 8.46 -24.79 -21.74
CA LEU A 338 8.92 -24.37 -20.42
C LEU A 338 10.21 -25.10 -20.05
N VAL A 339 11.18 -24.38 -19.47
CA VAL A 339 12.34 -25.01 -18.85
C VAL A 339 11.90 -25.79 -17.60
N PRO A 340 12.60 -26.87 -17.21
CA PRO A 340 12.17 -27.73 -16.10
C PRO A 340 11.86 -26.98 -14.80
N ALA A 341 12.69 -26.01 -14.43
CA ALA A 341 12.49 -25.21 -13.22
C ALA A 341 11.19 -24.39 -13.23
N ASP A 342 10.76 -23.89 -14.39
CA ASP A 342 9.50 -23.13 -14.51
C ASP A 342 8.30 -24.06 -14.53
N ARG A 343 8.45 -25.24 -15.15
CA ARG A 343 7.43 -26.28 -15.12
C ARG A 343 7.13 -26.70 -13.69
N ASP A 344 8.16 -27.02 -12.91
CA ASP A 344 7.99 -27.45 -11.52
C ASP A 344 7.41 -26.33 -10.65
N LEU A 345 7.87 -25.08 -10.84
CA LEU A 345 7.31 -23.92 -10.16
C LEU A 345 5.81 -23.76 -10.43
N ILE A 346 5.40 -23.75 -11.70
CA ILE A 346 3.99 -23.60 -12.08
C ILE A 346 3.17 -24.78 -11.55
N THR A 347 3.67 -26.01 -11.71
CA THR A 347 3.02 -27.22 -11.20
C THR A 347 2.82 -27.17 -9.69
N ALA A 348 3.81 -26.71 -8.94
CA ALA A 348 3.72 -26.54 -7.49
C ALA A 348 2.67 -25.47 -7.12
N THR A 349 2.59 -24.35 -7.85
CA THR A 349 1.54 -23.34 -7.62
C THR A 349 0.13 -23.89 -7.91
N TYR A 350 -0.03 -24.71 -8.95
CA TYR A 350 -1.31 -25.41 -9.19
C TYR A 350 -1.66 -26.36 -8.04
N ALA A 351 -0.69 -27.13 -7.55
CA ALA A 351 -0.90 -28.01 -6.41
C ALA A 351 -1.32 -27.22 -5.16
N ASP A 352 -0.62 -26.12 -4.86
CA ASP A 352 -0.94 -25.24 -3.72
C ASP A 352 -2.39 -24.73 -3.77
N GLU A 353 -2.83 -24.17 -4.90
CA GLU A 353 -4.20 -23.67 -5.05
C GLU A 353 -5.25 -24.79 -4.91
N ILE A 354 -4.95 -25.97 -5.42
CA ILE A 354 -5.86 -27.12 -5.33
C ILE A 354 -5.91 -27.66 -3.89
N ILE A 355 -4.80 -27.64 -3.15
CA ILE A 355 -4.76 -27.94 -1.71
C ILE A 355 -5.68 -26.96 -0.97
N ASP A 356 -5.55 -25.66 -1.24
CA ASP A 356 -6.36 -24.62 -0.58
C ASP A 356 -7.86 -24.76 -0.89
N SER A 357 -8.21 -25.29 -2.07
CA SER A 357 -9.60 -25.63 -2.43
C SER A 357 -10.13 -26.92 -1.76
N GLY A 358 -9.26 -27.74 -1.16
CA GLY A 358 -9.58 -28.99 -0.47
C GLY A 358 -9.73 -30.22 -1.38
N ASP A 359 -9.36 -30.14 -2.66
CA ASP A 359 -9.42 -31.26 -3.62
C ASP A 359 -8.13 -32.10 -3.56
N ILE A 360 -8.08 -32.98 -2.56
CA ILE A 360 -6.90 -33.81 -2.22
C ILE A 360 -6.41 -34.64 -3.41
N GLU A 361 -7.32 -35.28 -4.16
CA GLU A 361 -6.96 -36.18 -5.26
C GLU A 361 -6.29 -35.42 -6.40
N ARG A 362 -6.87 -34.27 -6.80
CA ARG A 362 -6.25 -33.44 -7.84
C ARG A 362 -4.95 -32.83 -7.35
N ALA A 363 -4.87 -32.38 -6.09
CA ALA A 363 -3.63 -31.84 -5.53
C ALA A 363 -2.51 -32.88 -5.63
N GLN A 364 -2.78 -34.13 -5.22
CA GLN A 364 -1.81 -35.21 -5.32
C GLN A 364 -1.40 -35.51 -6.77
N ALA A 365 -2.35 -35.50 -7.71
CA ALA A 365 -2.05 -35.68 -9.13
C ALA A 365 -1.12 -34.58 -9.68
N TRP A 366 -1.26 -33.33 -9.22
CA TRP A 366 -0.36 -32.24 -9.57
C TRP A 366 1.01 -32.38 -8.90
N ILE A 367 1.07 -32.74 -7.62
CA ILE A 367 2.32 -32.98 -6.89
C ILE A 367 3.17 -34.07 -7.59
N GLU A 368 2.55 -35.14 -8.08
CA GLU A 368 3.26 -36.22 -8.78
C GLU A 368 3.90 -35.77 -10.11
N ARG A 369 3.46 -34.65 -10.69
CA ARG A 369 4.05 -34.06 -11.90
C ARG A 369 5.31 -33.24 -11.62
N ILE A 370 5.60 -32.88 -10.36
CA ILE A 370 6.78 -32.10 -9.96
C ILE A 370 8.03 -32.99 -10.04
N GLN A 371 9.03 -32.54 -10.79
CA GLN A 371 10.29 -33.28 -11.00
C GLN A 371 11.36 -32.91 -9.95
N ASP A 372 11.44 -31.64 -9.55
CA ASP A 372 12.33 -31.18 -8.49
C ASP A 372 11.96 -31.80 -7.12
N PRO A 373 12.84 -32.60 -6.50
CA PRO A 373 12.52 -33.29 -5.24
C PRO A 373 12.19 -32.34 -4.10
N ALA A 374 12.85 -31.19 -4.01
CA ALA A 374 12.62 -30.22 -2.93
C ALA A 374 11.25 -29.54 -3.07
N ALA A 375 10.88 -29.11 -4.28
CA ALA A 375 9.55 -28.58 -4.55
C ALA A 375 8.46 -29.64 -4.32
N LYS A 376 8.70 -30.89 -4.72
CA LYS A 376 7.76 -32.01 -4.50
C LYS A 376 7.57 -32.29 -3.01
N GLU A 377 8.65 -32.34 -2.24
CA GLU A 377 8.62 -32.54 -0.79
C GLU A 377 7.86 -31.40 -0.10
N GLN A 378 8.13 -30.16 -0.49
CA GLN A 378 7.43 -28.99 0.05
C GLN A 378 5.92 -29.06 -0.20
N ALA A 379 5.49 -29.33 -1.43
CA ALA A 379 4.08 -29.43 -1.78
C ALA A 379 3.39 -30.63 -1.08
N SER A 380 4.08 -31.77 -0.98
CA SER A 380 3.59 -32.95 -0.25
C SER A 380 3.42 -32.66 1.24
N GLY A 381 4.35 -31.91 1.84
CA GLY A 381 4.29 -31.50 3.23
C GLY A 381 3.07 -30.63 3.54
N LYS A 382 2.77 -29.65 2.67
CA LYS A 382 1.56 -28.82 2.79
C LYS A 382 0.27 -29.64 2.71
N LEU A 383 0.18 -30.58 1.76
CA LEU A 383 -0.97 -31.47 1.63
C LEU A 383 -1.15 -32.31 2.90
N ALA A 384 -0.06 -32.86 3.46
CA ALA A 384 -0.10 -33.63 4.69
C ALA A 384 -0.57 -32.78 5.90
N GLU A 385 -0.10 -31.54 6.02
CA GLU A 385 -0.53 -30.61 7.07
C GLU A 385 -2.03 -30.29 6.98
N MET A 386 -2.53 -30.01 5.78
CA MET A 386 -3.97 -29.77 5.55
C MET A 386 -4.82 -31.01 5.89
N LEU A 387 -4.37 -32.22 5.53
CA LEU A 387 -5.03 -33.47 5.92
C LEU A 387 -5.07 -33.66 7.44
N GLU A 388 -3.98 -33.32 8.14
CA GLU A 388 -3.93 -33.39 9.60
C GLU A 388 -4.88 -32.38 10.25
N MET A 389 -4.90 -31.12 9.76
CA MET A 389 -5.84 -30.09 10.25
C MET A 389 -7.29 -30.54 10.08
N ARG A 390 -7.63 -31.12 8.93
CA ARG A 390 -8.98 -31.66 8.66
C ARG A 390 -9.33 -32.80 9.62
N ARG A 391 -8.41 -33.74 9.85
CA ARG A 391 -8.61 -34.84 10.81
C ARG A 391 -8.87 -34.31 12.22
N ARG A 392 -8.08 -33.34 12.69
CA ARG A 392 -8.28 -32.71 14.02
C ARG A 392 -9.64 -32.04 14.13
N HIS A 393 -10.05 -31.30 13.10
CA HIS A 393 -11.36 -30.64 13.08
C HIS A 393 -12.51 -31.66 13.11
N GLU A 394 -12.41 -32.77 12.37
CA GLU A 394 -13.40 -33.85 12.41
C GLU A 394 -13.45 -34.55 13.78
N GLU A 395 -12.31 -34.76 14.44
CA GLU A 395 -12.25 -35.31 15.80
C GLU A 395 -12.89 -34.37 16.83
N GLU A 396 -12.60 -33.07 16.75
CA GLU A 396 -13.23 -32.06 17.61
C GLU A 396 -14.74 -31.98 17.41
N GLN A 397 -15.21 -32.09 16.16
CA GLN A 397 -16.64 -32.12 15.86
C GLN A 397 -17.30 -33.37 16.46
N LYS A 398 -16.70 -34.55 16.30
CA LYS A 398 -17.20 -35.79 16.92
C LYS A 398 -17.25 -35.71 18.45
N GLN A 399 -16.25 -35.11 19.09
CA GLN A 399 -16.24 -34.91 20.54
C GLN A 399 -17.36 -33.95 21.00
N LYS A 400 -17.62 -32.88 20.24
CA LYS A 400 -18.73 -31.94 20.52
C LYS A 400 -20.11 -32.58 20.34
N GLU A 401 -20.24 -33.53 19.42
CA GLU A 401 -21.48 -34.28 19.21
C GLU A 401 -21.71 -35.35 20.28
N ALA A 402 -20.66 -36.05 20.73
CA ALA A 402 -20.76 -37.07 21.77
C ALA A 402 -21.00 -36.51 23.19
N GLY A 403 -20.71 -35.23 23.42
CA GLY A 403 -20.95 -34.55 24.70
C GLY A 403 -22.34 -33.91 24.86
N LYS A 404 -23.23 -34.06 23.87
CA LYS A 404 -24.64 -33.67 23.93
C LYS A 404 -25.51 -34.89 24.22
#